data_AF-A0A9D6FAA8-F1
#
_entry.id   AF-A0A9D6FAA8-F1
#
_cell.length_a   1.000
_cell.length_b   1.000
_cell.length_c   1.000
_cell.angle_alpha   90.00
_cell.angle_beta   90.00
_cell.angle_gamma   90.00
#
_symmetry.space_group_name_H-M   'P 1'
#
loop_
_entity.id
_entity.type
_entity.pdbx_description
1 polymer ?
#
loop_
_entity_poly.entity_id
_entity_poly.type
_entity_poly.pdbx_seq_one_letter_code
_entity_poly.pdbx_strand_id
1 'polypeptide(L)'
;MLHIRLLTCALTLLVTLPIAANAQQPSIDADGIRNGASYALSGMPNAGIAQGSIFIVFGSNLGPASLVSVSSFPLPTSQGLAGTSTRVTVGSTTVNAIILYTSAGQVAAVLPSSTPLGNGTVTITFNGQTSAPAPITVVRSSFGIFSLNQAGSGPGIFQNIISNTNQPLNTLTEVA
;
A
#
# COMPACT_ATOMS: atom_id res chain seq x y z
N MET A 1 19.94 -42.84 -66.34
CA MET A 1 19.10 -41.63 -66.20
C MET A 1 18.43 -41.72 -64.83
N LEU A 2 19.15 -41.34 -63.77
CA LEU A 2 18.94 -40.13 -62.97
C LEU A 2 17.55 -40.06 -62.33
N HIS A 3 17.47 -40.07 -61.00
CA HIS A 3 16.66 -39.18 -60.13
C HIS A 3 16.92 -39.50 -58.65
N ILE A 4 17.96 -38.87 -58.10
CA ILE A 4 18.20 -38.72 -56.67
C ILE A 4 17.07 -37.85 -56.10
N ARG A 5 16.41 -38.29 -55.02
CA ARG A 5 15.50 -37.44 -54.23
C ARG A 5 16.03 -37.36 -52.80
N LEU A 6 16.77 -36.28 -52.53
CA LEU A 6 17.10 -35.85 -51.17
C LEU A 6 15.79 -35.45 -50.46
N LEU A 7 15.39 -36.23 -49.46
CA LEU A 7 14.46 -35.79 -48.44
C LEU A 7 15.23 -34.90 -47.46
N THR A 8 15.20 -33.58 -47.66
CA THR A 8 15.66 -32.61 -46.66
C THR A 8 14.63 -32.52 -45.54
N CYS A 9 14.88 -33.23 -44.45
CA CYS A 9 14.17 -33.09 -43.19
C CYS A 9 14.65 -31.78 -42.53
N ALA A 10 13.96 -30.66 -42.81
CA ALA A 10 14.25 -29.38 -42.17
C ALA A 10 13.66 -29.40 -40.75
N LEU A 11 14.48 -29.78 -39.77
CA LEU A 11 14.15 -29.68 -38.35
C LEU A 11 14.28 -28.21 -37.92
N THR A 12 13.17 -27.48 -37.90
CA THR A 12 13.10 -26.13 -37.33
C THR A 12 13.15 -26.22 -35.80
N LEU A 13 14.32 -25.99 -35.23
CA LEU A 13 14.50 -25.83 -33.78
C LEU A 13 13.95 -24.46 -33.36
N LEU A 14 12.70 -24.44 -32.86
CA LEU A 14 12.10 -23.26 -32.26
C LEU A 14 12.75 -23.03 -30.89
N VAL A 15 13.73 -22.12 -30.82
CA VAL A 15 14.36 -21.69 -29.56
C VAL A 15 13.35 -20.81 -28.81
N THR A 16 12.68 -21.38 -27.80
CA THR A 16 11.87 -20.62 -26.86
C THR A 16 12.79 -19.96 -25.84
N LEU A 17 13.13 -18.69 -26.06
CA LEU A 17 13.74 -17.87 -25.02
C LEU A 17 12.72 -17.70 -23.88
N PRO A 18 13.06 -18.05 -22.63
CA PRO A 18 12.18 -17.73 -21.51
C PRO A 18 12.13 -16.21 -21.37
N ILE A 19 10.98 -15.62 -21.69
CA ILE A 19 10.67 -14.25 -21.32
C ILE A 19 10.54 -14.27 -19.79
N ALA A 20 11.61 -13.90 -19.09
CA ALA A 20 11.52 -13.60 -17.68
C ALA A 20 10.60 -12.37 -17.54
N ALA A 21 9.37 -12.60 -17.09
CA ALA A 21 8.49 -11.52 -16.68
C ALA A 21 9.15 -10.83 -15.48
N ASN A 22 9.86 -9.73 -15.75
CA ASN A 22 10.37 -8.88 -14.69
C ASN A 22 9.16 -8.35 -13.92
N ALA A 23 8.99 -8.79 -12.67
CA ALA A 23 8.03 -8.17 -11.78
C ALA A 23 8.38 -6.68 -11.69
N GLN A 24 7.46 -5.82 -12.16
CA GLN A 24 7.69 -4.37 -12.12
C GLN A 24 7.93 -3.94 -10.68
N GLN A 25 9.02 -3.19 -10.48
CA GLN A 25 9.39 -2.69 -9.16
C GLN A 25 8.27 -1.78 -8.62
N PRO A 26 7.87 -1.93 -7.34
CA PRO A 26 6.93 -1.00 -6.72
C PRO A 26 7.46 0.43 -6.77
N SER A 27 6.58 1.38 -7.06
CA SER A 27 6.91 2.81 -7.09
C SER A 27 5.95 3.56 -6.19
N ILE A 28 6.49 4.35 -5.28
CA ILE A 28 5.70 5.27 -4.43
C ILE A 28 5.65 6.62 -5.15
N ASP A 29 4.46 7.21 -5.27
CA ASP A 29 4.30 8.51 -5.91
C ASP A 29 5.00 9.62 -5.11
N ALA A 30 5.36 10.72 -5.79
CA ALA A 30 5.79 11.94 -5.12
C ALA A 30 4.67 12.43 -4.17
N ASP A 31 5.02 12.68 -2.90
CA ASP A 31 4.05 12.96 -1.83
C ASP A 31 2.92 11.92 -1.72
N GLY A 32 3.21 10.67 -2.09
CA GLY A 32 2.28 9.55 -2.08
C GLY A 32 1.99 9.00 -0.69
N ILE A 33 2.77 9.38 0.33
CA ILE A 33 2.55 8.93 1.72
C ILE A 33 1.82 10.01 2.50
N ARG A 34 0.61 9.69 2.96
CA ARG A 34 -0.31 10.69 3.53
C ARG A 34 -1.00 10.20 4.79
N ASN A 35 -1.49 11.16 5.58
CA ASN A 35 -2.37 10.91 6.71
C ASN A 35 -3.54 10.00 6.28
N GLY A 36 -3.80 8.93 7.05
CA GLY A 36 -4.78 7.90 6.71
C GLY A 36 -6.21 8.41 6.51
N ALA A 37 -6.56 9.52 7.15
CA ALA A 37 -7.89 10.08 7.16
C ALA A 37 -8.04 11.30 6.24
N SER A 38 -7.13 12.27 6.35
CA SER A 38 -7.25 13.57 5.66
C SER A 38 -6.50 13.65 4.33
N TYR A 39 -5.63 12.68 4.02
CA TYR A 39 -4.71 12.74 2.89
C TYR A 39 -3.92 14.07 2.81
N ALA A 40 -3.61 14.69 3.96
CA ALA A 40 -2.84 15.92 4.02
C ALA A 40 -1.52 15.78 3.24
N LEU A 41 -1.27 16.71 2.33
CA LEU A 41 -0.05 16.77 1.51
C LEU A 41 1.11 17.30 2.33
N SER A 42 2.33 16.95 1.93
CA SER A 42 3.56 17.49 2.53
C SER A 42 3.53 19.02 2.60
N GLY A 43 3.89 19.58 3.76
CA GLY A 43 3.83 21.02 4.03
C GLY A 43 2.48 21.55 4.53
N MET A 44 1.39 20.76 4.47
CA MET A 44 0.11 21.13 5.08
C MET A 44 0.09 20.85 6.59
N PRO A 45 -0.79 21.51 7.36
CA PRO A 45 -1.05 21.12 8.75
C PRO A 45 -1.44 19.64 8.85
N ASN A 46 -0.89 18.94 9.85
CA ASN A 46 -1.14 17.51 10.07
C ASN A 46 -0.73 16.58 8.90
N ALA A 47 0.27 16.98 8.11
CA ALA A 47 0.86 16.14 7.06
C ALA A 47 1.80 15.04 7.59
N GLY A 48 2.34 15.19 8.81
CA GLY A 48 3.19 14.19 9.44
C GLY A 48 2.43 12.89 9.74
N ILE A 49 3.13 11.76 9.79
CA ILE A 49 2.56 10.47 10.15
C ILE A 49 2.72 10.27 11.65
N ALA A 50 1.60 10.16 12.37
CA ALA A 50 1.65 9.99 13.82
C ALA A 50 2.01 8.55 14.22
N GLN A 51 2.78 8.39 15.29
CA GLN A 51 2.97 7.10 15.95
C GLN A 51 1.60 6.43 16.22
N GLY A 52 1.42 5.17 15.85
CA GLY A 52 0.15 4.44 16.06
C GLY A 52 -0.98 4.79 15.08
N SER A 53 -0.76 5.72 14.15
CA SER A 53 -1.79 6.14 13.18
C SER A 53 -1.79 5.30 11.91
N ILE A 54 -2.91 5.35 11.19
CA ILE A 54 -3.02 4.84 9.83
C ILE A 54 -2.39 5.88 8.89
N PHE A 55 -1.59 5.42 7.94
CA PHE A 55 -1.15 6.18 6.78
C PHE A 55 -1.45 5.41 5.49
N ILE A 56 -1.63 6.17 4.41
CA ILE A 56 -1.81 5.62 3.08
C ILE A 56 -0.55 5.86 2.26
N VAL A 57 -0.17 4.86 1.45
CA VAL A 57 0.85 4.95 0.42
C VAL A 57 0.17 4.82 -0.94
N PHE A 58 0.26 5.85 -1.77
CA PHE A 58 -0.17 5.86 -3.16
C PHE A 58 1.01 5.59 -4.10
N GLY A 59 0.75 4.90 -5.20
CA GLY A 59 1.80 4.53 -6.14
C GLY A 59 1.33 3.56 -7.21
N SER A 60 2.29 2.78 -7.73
CA SER A 60 2.07 1.74 -8.72
C SER A 60 2.78 0.45 -8.33
N ASN A 61 2.20 -0.69 -8.69
CA ASN A 61 2.72 -2.03 -8.39
C ASN A 61 2.98 -2.26 -6.90
N LEU A 62 2.18 -1.61 -6.03
CA LEU A 62 2.36 -1.71 -4.58
C LEU A 62 1.83 -3.02 -3.99
N GLY A 63 1.04 -3.77 -4.76
CA GLY A 63 0.36 -4.98 -4.33
C GLY A 63 -0.39 -5.67 -5.47
N PRO A 64 -1.27 -6.64 -5.16
CA PRO A 64 -2.07 -7.35 -6.15
C PRO A 64 -3.02 -6.44 -6.94
N ALA A 65 -3.43 -6.85 -8.14
CA ALA A 65 -4.34 -6.07 -8.99
C ALA A 65 -5.69 -5.78 -8.31
N SER A 66 -6.22 -6.74 -7.56
CA SER A 66 -7.42 -6.59 -6.74
C SER A 66 -7.03 -6.24 -5.30
N LEU A 67 -7.82 -5.39 -4.66
CA LEU A 67 -7.63 -5.04 -3.25
C LEU A 67 -7.76 -6.30 -2.37
N VAL A 68 -6.78 -6.48 -1.48
CA VAL A 68 -6.81 -7.49 -0.42
C VAL A 68 -6.73 -6.78 0.92
N SER A 69 -7.69 -7.07 1.80
CA SER A 69 -7.73 -6.56 3.16
C SER A 69 -7.47 -7.66 4.18
N VAL A 70 -7.05 -7.27 5.39
CA VAL A 70 -7.03 -8.18 6.54
C VAL A 70 -8.44 -8.71 6.81
N SER A 71 -8.52 -9.98 7.20
CA SER A 71 -9.79 -10.68 7.44
C SER A 71 -9.90 -11.30 8.84
N SER A 72 -8.83 -11.24 9.63
CA SER A 72 -8.77 -11.82 10.97
C SER A 72 -7.85 -11.02 11.90
N PHE A 73 -8.07 -11.21 13.20
CA PHE A 73 -7.22 -10.70 14.27
C PHE A 73 -6.52 -11.87 14.98
N PRO A 74 -5.31 -11.65 15.54
CA PRO A 74 -4.54 -10.41 15.56
C PRO A 74 -3.97 -10.04 14.18
N LEU A 75 -3.72 -8.75 13.95
CA LEU A 75 -3.18 -8.26 12.68
C LEU A 75 -1.75 -8.78 12.45
N PRO A 76 -1.39 -9.14 11.21
CA PRO A 76 -0.04 -9.61 10.88
C PRO A 76 0.97 -8.46 10.97
N THR A 77 1.97 -8.59 11.85
CA THR A 77 2.93 -7.50 12.12
C THR A 77 4.13 -7.50 11.19
N SER A 78 4.71 -8.66 10.88
CA SER A 78 5.94 -8.77 10.07
C SER A 78 5.79 -9.53 8.76
N GLN A 79 4.74 -10.33 8.60
CA GLN A 79 4.52 -11.19 7.43
C GLN A 79 3.99 -10.42 6.21
N GLY A 80 3.56 -9.16 6.41
CA GLY A 80 2.89 -8.39 5.37
C GLY A 80 1.48 -8.91 5.06
N LEU A 81 0.96 -8.53 3.91
CA LEU A 81 -0.35 -8.92 3.41
C LEU A 81 -0.27 -9.15 1.90
N ALA A 82 -0.73 -10.30 1.42
CA ALA A 82 -0.78 -10.64 -0.01
C ALA A 82 0.53 -10.39 -0.78
N GLY A 83 1.66 -10.81 -0.20
CA GLY A 83 2.99 -10.63 -0.80
C GLY A 83 3.56 -9.20 -0.68
N THR A 84 2.83 -8.28 -0.05
CA THR A 84 3.22 -6.89 0.21
C THR A 84 3.71 -6.72 1.65
N SER A 85 4.82 -6.02 1.86
CA SER A 85 5.28 -5.61 3.20
C SER A 85 5.73 -4.15 3.20
N THR A 86 5.63 -3.48 4.36
CA THR A 86 5.96 -2.07 4.51
C THR A 86 7.01 -1.90 5.60
N ARG A 87 8.13 -1.27 5.28
CA ARG A 87 9.18 -0.92 6.24
C ARG A 87 9.26 0.59 6.41
N VAL A 88 9.39 1.03 7.66
CA VAL A 88 9.62 2.43 8.03
C VAL A 88 10.94 2.50 8.77
N THR A 89 11.83 3.37 8.33
CA THR A 89 13.14 3.60 8.94
C THR A 89 13.26 5.04 9.42
N VAL A 90 13.59 5.23 10.69
CA VAL A 90 13.89 6.54 11.31
C VAL A 90 15.19 6.42 12.08
N GLY A 91 16.21 7.16 11.67
CA GLY A 91 17.57 6.99 12.19
C GLY A 91 18.08 5.57 11.95
N SER A 92 18.54 4.89 13.01
CA SER A 92 19.00 3.50 12.97
C SER A 92 17.89 2.47 13.22
N THR A 93 16.65 2.91 13.49
CA THR A 93 15.54 2.01 13.83
C THR A 93 14.71 1.74 12.58
N THR A 94 14.50 0.46 12.27
CA THR A 94 13.57 0.02 11.23
C THR A 94 12.45 -0.80 11.87
N VAL A 95 11.21 -0.47 11.53
CA VAL A 95 10.01 -1.19 11.98
C VAL A 95 9.20 -1.63 10.76
N ASN A 96 8.42 -2.70 10.92
CA ASN A 96 7.45 -3.10 9.91
C ASN A 96 6.10 -2.44 10.25
N ALA A 97 5.54 -1.69 9.30
CA ALA A 97 4.19 -1.16 9.46
C ALA A 97 3.14 -2.26 9.19
N ILE A 98 2.06 -2.23 9.96
CA ILE A 98 1.03 -3.28 9.95
C ILE A 98 0.04 -2.96 8.82
N ILE A 99 0.06 -3.73 7.74
CA ILE A 99 -0.81 -3.48 6.59
C ILE A 99 -2.26 -3.86 6.93
N LEU A 100 -3.19 -2.94 6.65
CA LEU A 100 -4.65 -3.15 6.75
C LEU A 100 -5.25 -3.61 5.43
N TYR A 101 -4.81 -3.01 4.32
CA TYR A 101 -5.14 -3.46 2.97
C TYR A 101 -4.04 -3.07 1.97
N THR A 102 -3.99 -3.79 0.86
CA THR A 102 -3.07 -3.53 -0.25
C THR A 102 -3.75 -3.76 -1.59
N SER A 103 -3.33 -3.01 -2.60
CA SER A 103 -3.72 -3.13 -4.01
C SER A 103 -2.57 -2.61 -4.88
N ALA A 104 -2.69 -2.73 -6.20
CA ALA A 104 -1.68 -2.24 -7.12
C ALA A 104 -1.41 -0.72 -6.97
N GLY A 105 -2.43 0.06 -6.60
CA GLY A 105 -2.34 1.52 -6.52
C GLY A 105 -2.21 2.11 -5.11
N GLN A 106 -2.43 1.30 -4.07
CA GLN A 106 -2.57 1.82 -2.71
C GLN A 106 -2.29 0.77 -1.63
N VAL A 107 -1.62 1.20 -0.56
CA VAL A 107 -1.45 0.45 0.69
C VAL A 107 -1.91 1.29 1.88
N ALA A 108 -2.73 0.74 2.75
CA ALA A 108 -2.98 1.32 4.08
C ALA A 108 -2.22 0.54 5.14
N ALA A 109 -1.48 1.24 5.99
CA ALA A 109 -0.74 0.61 7.08
C ALA A 109 -0.82 1.42 8.37
N VAL A 110 -0.74 0.73 9.51
CA VAL A 110 -0.59 1.33 10.84
C VAL A 110 0.89 1.45 11.15
N LEU A 111 1.33 2.67 11.46
CA LEU A 111 2.69 2.91 11.94
C LEU A 111 2.80 2.41 13.40
N PRO A 112 3.78 1.55 13.75
CA PRO A 112 3.96 1.13 15.13
C PRO A 112 4.19 2.31 16.07
N SER A 113 3.57 2.28 17.25
CA SER A 113 3.67 3.37 18.23
C SER A 113 5.09 3.57 18.79
N SER A 114 5.96 2.56 18.68
CA SER A 114 7.37 2.61 19.07
C SER A 114 8.30 3.23 18.02
N THR A 115 7.78 3.63 16.84
CA THR A 115 8.60 4.25 15.79
C THR A 115 9.20 5.56 16.30
N PRO A 116 10.53 5.79 16.21
CA PRO A 116 11.12 7.06 16.64
C PRO A 116 10.53 8.28 15.91
N LEU A 117 10.53 9.43 16.58
CA LEU A 117 10.12 10.69 15.98
C LEU A 117 11.19 11.23 15.03
N GLY A 118 10.76 12.02 14.04
CA GLY A 118 11.65 12.74 13.12
C GLY A 118 11.56 12.23 11.68
N ASN A 119 12.54 12.66 10.87
CA ASN A 119 12.58 12.33 9.45
C ASN A 119 12.95 10.86 9.26
N GLY A 120 12.24 10.20 8.34
CA GLY A 120 12.48 8.82 7.99
C GLY A 120 12.08 8.52 6.56
N THR A 121 12.07 7.24 6.25
CA THR A 121 11.70 6.74 4.93
C THR A 121 10.78 5.53 5.03
N VAL A 122 9.91 5.37 4.05
CA VAL A 122 9.11 4.17 3.85
C VAL A 122 9.55 3.45 2.57
N THR A 123 9.61 2.14 2.63
CA THR A 123 9.74 1.28 1.44
C THR A 123 8.61 0.27 1.41
N ILE A 124 8.09 0.00 0.22
CA ILE A 124 7.15 -1.09 -0.03
C ILE A 124 7.88 -2.21 -0.76
N THR A 125 7.75 -3.44 -0.25
CA THR A 125 8.21 -4.64 -0.96
C THR A 125 7.01 -5.44 -1.41
N PHE A 126 6.89 -5.74 -2.70
CA PHE A 126 5.87 -6.60 -3.26
C PHE A 126 6.51 -7.71 -4.10
N ASN A 127 6.19 -8.97 -3.79
CA ASN A 127 6.73 -10.16 -4.48
C ASN A 127 8.26 -10.16 -4.62
N GLY A 128 8.97 -9.76 -3.55
CA GLY A 128 10.44 -9.72 -3.49
C GLY A 128 11.09 -8.46 -4.07
N GLN A 129 10.34 -7.61 -4.77
CA GLN A 129 10.84 -6.36 -5.32
C GLN A 129 10.53 -5.19 -4.38
N THR A 130 11.54 -4.37 -4.06
CA THR A 130 11.41 -3.26 -3.11
C THR A 130 11.45 -1.91 -3.82
N SER A 131 10.57 -0.99 -3.44
CA SER A 131 10.55 0.38 -3.96
C SER A 131 11.81 1.16 -3.61
N ALA A 132 12.04 2.27 -4.30
CA ALA A 132 12.88 3.33 -3.76
C ALA A 132 12.32 3.83 -2.41
N PRO A 133 13.17 4.29 -1.48
CA PRO A 133 12.71 4.88 -0.23
C PRO A 133 12.01 6.21 -0.49
N ALA A 134 10.81 6.37 0.08
CA ALA A 134 10.05 7.62 0.03
C ALA A 134 10.08 8.32 1.39
N PRO A 135 10.29 9.64 1.46
CA PRO A 135 10.47 10.36 2.71
C PRO A 135 9.16 10.49 3.49
N ILE A 136 9.26 10.45 4.82
CA ILE A 136 8.19 10.78 5.75
C ILE A 136 8.73 11.58 6.93
N THR A 137 7.84 12.25 7.67
CA THR A 137 8.13 12.77 9.00
C THR A 137 7.23 12.08 10.02
N VAL A 138 7.84 11.38 10.97
CA VAL A 138 7.13 10.75 12.09
C VAL A 138 6.95 11.78 13.20
N VAL A 139 5.70 11.99 13.59
CA VAL A 139 5.30 12.95 14.62
C VAL A 139 4.59 12.27 15.77
N ARG A 140 4.50 12.96 16.91
CA ARG A 140 3.77 12.44 18.07
C ARG A 140 2.26 12.40 17.83
N SER A 141 1.74 13.42 17.16
CA SER A 141 0.31 13.59 16.91
C SER A 141 0.08 14.28 15.58
N SER A 142 -0.92 13.81 14.84
CA SER A 142 -1.30 14.35 13.53
C SER A 142 -2.77 14.03 13.32
N PHE A 143 -3.63 15.03 13.56
CA PHE A 143 -5.07 14.81 13.54
C PHE A 143 -5.62 14.84 12.11
N GLY A 144 -6.52 13.91 11.80
CA GLY A 144 -7.27 13.87 10.55
C GLY A 144 -8.66 13.30 10.78
N ILE A 145 -9.63 13.73 9.97
CA ILE A 145 -11.02 13.27 10.00
C ILE A 145 -11.30 12.58 8.67
N PHE A 146 -11.85 11.36 8.71
CA PHE A 146 -12.31 10.68 7.51
C PHE A 146 -13.50 11.46 6.94
N SER A 147 -13.49 11.72 5.64
CA SER A 147 -14.57 12.44 4.97
C SER A 147 -15.59 11.47 4.38
N LEU A 148 -16.87 11.88 4.35
CA LEU A 148 -17.97 11.08 3.81
C LEU A 148 -17.75 10.69 2.34
N ASN A 149 -17.16 11.59 1.56
CA ASN A 149 -16.81 11.37 0.16
C ASN A 149 -15.52 10.55 -0.03
N GLN A 150 -14.84 10.14 1.05
CA GLN A 150 -13.58 9.39 1.06
C GLN A 150 -12.38 10.10 0.38
N ALA A 151 -12.51 11.39 0.06
CA ALA A 151 -11.47 12.18 -0.61
C ALA A 151 -10.44 12.81 0.35
N GLY A 152 -10.58 12.60 1.67
CA GLY A 152 -9.76 13.23 2.71
C GLY A 152 -10.13 14.68 3.02
N SER A 153 -11.15 15.23 2.35
CA SER A 153 -11.65 16.59 2.55
C SER A 153 -13.17 16.66 2.34
N GLY A 154 -13.81 17.64 2.97
CA GLY A 154 -15.28 17.79 2.97
C GLY A 154 -15.91 17.41 4.32
N PRO A 155 -17.22 17.16 4.37
CA PRO A 155 -17.91 16.76 5.60
C PRO A 155 -17.32 15.47 6.18
N GLY A 156 -17.13 15.46 7.51
CA GLY A 156 -16.65 14.27 8.22
C GLY A 156 -17.67 13.12 8.19
N ILE A 157 -17.18 11.89 8.23
CA ILE A 157 -18.00 10.68 8.42
C ILE A 157 -18.06 10.34 9.91
N PHE A 158 -19.28 10.25 10.45
CA PHE A 158 -19.52 9.91 11.85
C PHE A 158 -20.60 8.83 11.87
N GLN A 159 -20.36 7.70 12.52
CA GLN A 159 -21.31 6.58 12.54
C GLN A 159 -21.81 6.34 13.97
N ASN A 160 -23.07 5.99 14.10
CA ASN A 160 -23.61 5.43 15.33
C ASN A 160 -23.44 3.90 15.28
N ILE A 161 -22.91 3.28 16.33
CA ILE A 161 -22.74 1.83 16.36
C ILE A 161 -23.93 1.21 17.10
N ILE A 162 -24.81 0.54 16.35
CA ILE A 162 -25.94 -0.22 16.89
C ILE A 162 -25.58 -1.71 16.93
N SER A 163 -24.99 -2.22 15.86
CA SER A 163 -24.42 -3.59 15.79
C SER A 163 -23.32 -3.67 14.73
N ASN A 164 -22.64 -4.81 14.61
CA ASN A 164 -21.59 -5.01 13.59
C ASN A 164 -22.09 -4.77 12.16
N THR A 165 -23.37 -5.02 11.89
CA THR A 165 -24.00 -4.87 10.56
C THR A 165 -24.92 -3.65 10.48
N ASN A 166 -25.08 -2.88 11.56
CA ASN A 166 -25.92 -1.69 11.59
C ASN A 166 -25.14 -0.52 12.19
N GLN A 167 -24.58 0.28 11.28
CA GLN A 167 -23.75 1.44 11.61
C GLN A 167 -24.25 2.66 10.82
N PRO A 168 -25.47 3.17 11.10
CA PRO A 168 -26.03 4.29 10.35
C PRO A 168 -25.16 5.54 10.51
N LEU A 169 -25.17 6.38 9.49
CA LEU A 169 -24.41 7.62 9.49
C LEU A 169 -25.15 8.65 10.35
N ASN A 170 -24.41 9.30 11.24
CA ASN A 170 -24.91 10.40 12.04
C ASN A 170 -24.97 11.67 11.17
N THR A 171 -26.07 11.81 10.43
CA THR A 171 -26.36 12.97 9.57
C THR A 171 -27.77 13.50 9.81
N LEU A 172 -28.06 14.69 9.28
CA LEU A 172 -29.38 15.28 9.32
C LEU A 172 -30.43 14.51 8.48
N THR A 173 -29.99 13.61 7.61
CA THR A 173 -30.85 12.90 6.65
C THR A 173 -31.04 11.43 6.97
N GLU A 174 -30.27 10.87 7.91
CA GLU A 174 -30.40 9.49 8.37
C GLU A 174 -30.91 9.47 9.80
N VAL A 175 -32.00 8.73 10.05
CA VAL A 175 -32.54 8.53 11.39
C VAL A 175 -31.81 7.34 12.02
N ALA A 176 -31.23 7.55 13.21
CA ALA A 176 -30.51 6.54 13.98
C ALA A 176 -31.43 5.42 14.50
#